data_AF-A0A1G3APM2-F1
#
_entry.id   AF-A0A1G3APM2-F1
#
_cell.length_a   1.000
_cell.length_b   1.000
_cell.length_c   1.000
_cell.angle_alpha   90.00
_cell.angle_beta   90.00
_cell.angle_gamma   90.00
#
_symmetry.space_group_name_H-M   'P 1'
#
loop_
_entity.id
_entity.type
_entity.pdbx_description
1 polymer ?
#
loop_
_entity_poly.entity_id
_entity_poly.type
_entity_poly.pdbx_seq_one_letter_code
_entity_poly.pdbx_strand_id
1 'polypeptide(L)'
;MKRLALLTAAVLTLWFPAGCGEETEQRPGEQAAARPITPARSSETGSGPSSEAEAEADESEPPPITTEEELRAALKEKNPQFDGEVYVQTNGGRIAVVGLGDPAIEDVSPLAGLPLERLELMGCPTSDISPLKGMPLRVLGLEQTAVRDISALKGMPLVVLSLSHTRVDDISPLAGAPLEELYLVRTKVTDLSPLAGMKHLRSLWLNDSPASDITPLATVPLVSLTLAGTKVSDLSPLKGLPLRRLHIARSEVTDLAPLGWLQLDRLVFTPGKIEAGIEHARNMRALREIGTAFGEESEGRQSDIGPPEVFWEQYDAGKFK
;
A
#
# COMPACT_ATOMS: atom_id res chain seq x y z
N MET A 1 -24.50 -21.77 -3.08
CA MET A 1 -23.06 -21.78 -3.45
C MET A 1 -22.84 -20.86 -4.65
N LYS A 2 -22.65 -19.55 -4.43
CA LYS A 2 -22.29 -18.53 -5.45
C LYS A 2 -22.26 -17.14 -4.77
N ARG A 3 -21.10 -16.72 -4.27
CA ARG A 3 -20.71 -15.31 -4.02
C ARG A 3 -19.18 -15.27 -3.93
N LEU A 4 -18.52 -15.15 -5.07
CA LEU A 4 -17.09 -14.83 -5.14
C LEU A 4 -16.80 -14.20 -6.51
N ALA A 5 -17.12 -12.91 -6.65
CA ALA A 5 -16.69 -12.06 -7.77
C ALA A 5 -17.18 -10.63 -7.52
N LEU A 6 -16.52 -9.90 -6.61
CA LEU A 6 -16.49 -8.43 -6.52
C LEU A 6 -15.66 -8.06 -5.28
N LEU A 7 -14.36 -8.26 -5.38
CA LEU A 7 -13.36 -7.67 -4.50
C LEU A 7 -12.37 -7.00 -5.45
N THR A 8 -12.67 -5.75 -5.79
CA THR A 8 -11.79 -4.86 -6.55
C THR A 8 -11.67 -3.58 -5.75
N ALA A 9 -10.45 -3.23 -5.34
CA ALA A 9 -10.04 -1.93 -4.77
C ALA A 9 -10.63 -1.51 -3.40
N ALA A 10 -11.64 -2.21 -2.86
CA ALA A 10 -12.31 -1.81 -1.61
C ALA A 10 -11.63 -2.32 -0.31
N VAL A 11 -10.55 -3.11 -0.37
CA VAL A 11 -9.90 -3.64 0.85
C VAL A 11 -8.94 -2.64 1.49
N LEU A 12 -8.47 -1.62 0.75
CA LEU A 12 -7.54 -0.60 1.25
C LEU A 12 -8.18 0.78 1.46
N THR A 13 -9.45 1.00 1.07
CA THR A 13 -10.12 2.31 1.17
C THR A 13 -11.37 2.34 2.06
N LEU A 14 -11.68 1.25 2.76
CA LEU A 14 -12.79 1.21 3.72
C LEU A 14 -12.28 1.31 5.16
N TRP A 15 -11.57 2.38 5.50
CA TRP A 15 -11.39 2.81 6.90
C TRP A 15 -11.31 4.33 7.01
N PHE A 16 -12.49 4.94 7.06
CA PHE A 16 -12.76 6.13 7.89
C PHE A 16 -14.26 6.12 8.19
N PRO A 17 -14.71 6.04 9.45
CA PRO A 17 -16.01 6.60 9.80
C PRO A 17 -15.88 8.12 9.71
N ALA A 18 -16.64 8.70 8.79
CA ALA A 18 -16.93 10.13 8.79
C ALA A 18 -17.54 10.52 10.14
N GLY A 19 -16.96 11.52 10.81
CA GLY A 19 -17.53 12.08 12.02
C GLY A 19 -16.52 12.85 12.86
N CYS A 20 -16.13 14.04 12.41
CA CYS A 20 -15.65 15.07 13.33
C CYS A 20 -16.04 16.43 12.77
N GLY A 21 -17.22 16.90 13.18
CA GLY A 21 -17.74 18.23 12.94
C GLY A 21 -18.43 18.71 14.21
N GLU A 22 -17.76 19.66 14.86
CA GLU A 22 -18.28 20.74 15.70
C GLU A 22 -19.20 20.41 16.88
N GLU A 23 -18.68 20.65 18.11
CA GLU A 23 -19.44 21.42 19.10
C GLU A 23 -18.51 22.12 20.10
N THR A 24 -19.01 23.26 20.58
CA THR A 24 -18.36 24.45 21.14
C THR A 24 -18.08 24.42 22.65
N GLU A 25 -17.06 25.21 23.03
CA GLU A 25 -16.86 26.01 24.26
C GLU A 25 -17.33 25.48 25.65
N GLN A 26 -16.39 25.42 26.61
CA GLN A 26 -16.30 26.35 27.78
C GLN A 26 -15.21 25.91 28.80
N ARG A 27 -14.37 26.86 29.22
CA ARG A 27 -13.56 26.88 30.48
C ARG A 27 -14.35 27.72 31.54
N PRO A 28 -13.91 27.94 32.82
CA PRO A 28 -12.63 27.64 33.51
C PRO A 28 -12.73 27.17 34.99
N GLY A 29 -11.57 26.93 35.60
CA GLY A 29 -11.30 27.02 37.05
C GLY A 29 -10.38 25.89 37.55
N GLU A 30 -9.51 26.00 38.56
CA GLU A 30 -8.74 27.06 39.22
C GLU A 30 -7.89 26.28 40.27
N GLN A 31 -6.67 26.76 40.57
CA GLN A 31 -5.89 26.50 41.81
C GLN A 31 -5.39 25.06 42.08
N ALA A 32 -4.34 24.79 42.85
CA ALA A 32 -3.11 25.47 43.25
C ALA A 32 -2.29 24.44 44.08
N ALA A 33 -0.98 24.37 43.80
CA ALA A 33 0.12 24.32 44.78
C ALA A 33 0.17 23.26 45.91
N ALA A 34 1.30 22.54 45.98
CA ALA A 34 2.29 22.62 47.09
C ALA A 34 3.16 21.34 47.18
N ARG A 35 4.49 21.51 47.01
CA ARG A 35 5.50 20.69 47.70
C ARG A 35 5.54 21.14 49.18
N PRO A 36 6.06 20.37 50.15
CA PRO A 36 7.51 20.40 50.37
C PRO A 36 8.17 19.22 51.17
N ILE A 37 9.51 19.17 51.06
CA ILE A 37 10.52 18.83 52.09
C ILE A 37 10.77 17.35 52.49
N THR A 38 11.94 16.88 52.06
CA THR A 38 12.84 15.90 52.71
C THR A 38 13.39 16.39 54.05
N PRO A 39 13.89 15.48 54.90
CA PRO A 39 15.25 15.68 55.42
C PRO A 39 16.14 14.44 55.38
N ALA A 40 17.44 14.72 55.42
CA ALA A 40 18.60 13.84 55.29
C ALA A 40 19.11 13.28 56.63
N ARG A 41 19.87 12.17 56.57
CA ARG A 41 21.17 11.92 57.26
C ARG A 41 21.72 10.55 56.80
N SER A 42 22.93 10.46 56.20
CA SER A 42 24.26 10.27 56.85
C SER A 42 24.30 9.02 57.73
N SER A 43 25.28 8.11 57.74
CA SER A 43 26.57 7.85 57.07
C SER A 43 27.15 6.60 57.78
N GLU A 44 28.06 5.85 57.14
CA GLU A 44 29.15 4.98 57.70
C GLU A 44 29.30 3.71 56.82
N THR A 45 30.28 3.65 55.92
CA THR A 45 31.67 3.16 56.07
C THR A 45 31.81 1.70 56.50
N GLY A 46 32.27 0.87 55.56
CA GLY A 46 32.76 -0.49 55.78
C GLY A 46 33.44 -1.02 54.53
N SER A 47 34.78 -0.96 54.51
CA SER A 47 35.63 -1.44 53.42
C SER A 47 35.99 -2.92 53.62
N GLY A 48 36.00 -3.71 52.54
CA GLY A 48 36.85 -4.89 52.40
C GLY A 48 36.19 -6.12 51.75
N PRO A 49 36.90 -6.88 50.90
CA PRO A 49 36.36 -7.35 49.62
C PRO A 49 36.09 -8.85 49.58
N SER A 50 35.16 -9.31 48.74
CA SER A 50 35.21 -10.66 48.13
C SER A 50 34.09 -10.88 47.11
N SER A 51 34.51 -11.50 46.00
CA SER A 51 33.75 -12.08 44.89
C SER A 51 32.82 -11.16 44.12
N GLU A 52 33.38 -10.57 43.06
CA GLU A 52 32.66 -10.32 41.82
C GLU A 52 32.11 -11.65 41.30
N ALA A 53 30.89 -11.99 41.71
CA ALA A 53 30.00 -12.80 40.91
C ALA A 53 29.45 -11.84 39.85
N GLU A 54 30.03 -11.89 38.65
CA GLU A 54 29.43 -11.32 37.46
C GLU A 54 28.04 -11.96 37.33
N ALA A 55 27.03 -11.25 37.81
CA ALA A 55 25.66 -11.49 37.44
C ALA A 55 25.59 -11.15 35.96
N GLU A 56 25.69 -12.18 35.12
CA GLU A 56 25.16 -12.14 33.76
C GLU A 56 23.74 -11.59 33.90
N ALA A 57 23.58 -10.32 33.53
CA ALA A 57 22.27 -9.76 33.30
C ALA A 57 21.71 -10.57 32.14
N ASP A 58 20.85 -11.52 32.49
CA ASP A 58 19.88 -12.12 31.58
C ASP A 58 19.24 -10.94 30.84
N GLU A 59 19.69 -10.70 29.61
CA GLU A 59 19.03 -9.82 28.65
C GLU A 59 17.70 -10.50 28.32
N SER A 60 16.80 -10.53 29.32
CA SER A 60 15.50 -11.15 29.20
C SER A 60 14.77 -10.34 28.15
N GLU A 61 14.61 -10.94 26.96
CA GLU A 61 13.79 -10.38 25.89
C GLU A 61 12.49 -9.85 26.52
N PRO A 62 12.07 -8.61 26.19
CA PRO A 62 10.84 -8.08 26.74
C PRO A 62 9.70 -9.09 26.49
N PRO A 63 8.78 -9.27 27.46
CA PRO A 63 7.75 -10.28 27.36
C PRO A 63 7.00 -10.16 26.03
N PRO A 64 6.65 -11.28 25.38
CA PRO A 64 6.02 -11.25 24.08
C PRO A 64 4.73 -10.44 24.16
N ILE A 65 4.55 -9.47 23.26
CA ILE A 65 3.34 -8.66 23.18
C ILE A 65 2.17 -9.58 22.80
N THR A 66 1.19 -9.70 23.68
CA THR A 66 0.02 -10.57 23.51
C THR A 66 -1.31 -9.82 23.48
N THR A 67 -1.34 -8.60 24.03
CA THR A 67 -2.55 -7.78 24.12
C THR A 67 -2.42 -6.45 23.36
N GLU A 68 -3.57 -5.86 23.02
CA GLU A 68 -3.62 -4.53 22.40
C GLU A 68 -2.99 -3.46 23.31
N GLU A 69 -3.21 -3.55 24.63
CA GLU A 69 -2.67 -2.58 25.60
C GLU A 69 -1.14 -2.64 25.66
N GLU A 70 -0.57 -3.85 25.68
CA GLU A 70 0.89 -4.05 25.61
C GLU A 70 1.46 -3.52 24.28
N LEU A 71 0.78 -3.80 23.16
CA LEU A 71 1.20 -3.29 21.85
C LEU A 71 1.18 -1.77 21.81
N ARG A 72 0.08 -1.16 22.28
CA ARG A 72 -0.10 0.29 22.34
C ARG A 72 0.97 0.93 23.22
N ALA A 73 1.25 0.36 24.39
CA ALA A 73 2.29 0.84 25.29
C ALA A 73 3.68 0.76 24.66
N ALA A 74 4.03 -0.36 24.03
CA ALA A 74 5.32 -0.54 23.37
C ALA A 74 5.49 0.40 22.15
N LEU A 75 4.44 0.60 21.36
CA LEU A 75 4.44 1.57 20.26
C LEU A 75 4.60 3.00 20.78
N LYS A 76 3.91 3.38 21.86
CA LYS A 76 4.02 4.70 22.49
C LYS A 76 5.39 4.94 23.12
N GLU A 77 6.04 3.90 23.65
CA GLU A 77 7.40 3.97 24.17
C GLU A 77 8.40 4.31 23.05
N LYS A 78 8.30 3.66 21.90
CA LYS A 78 9.15 3.91 20.73
C LYS A 78 8.79 5.17 19.96
N ASN A 79 7.52 5.58 20.03
CA ASN A 79 6.96 6.73 19.33
C ASN A 79 6.22 7.64 20.32
N PRO A 80 6.91 8.48 21.11
CA PRO A 80 6.27 9.25 22.19
C PRO A 80 5.14 10.18 21.76
N GLN A 81 5.13 10.60 20.49
CA GLN A 81 4.11 11.47 19.91
C GLN A 81 2.89 10.74 19.34
N PHE A 82 2.95 9.41 19.19
CA PHE A 82 1.82 8.57 18.77
C PHE A 82 0.59 8.82 19.63
N ASP A 83 -0.57 9.15 19.06
CA ASP A 83 -1.79 9.49 19.81
C ASP A 83 -2.33 8.33 20.65
N GLY A 84 -1.90 7.11 20.34
CA GLY A 84 -2.27 5.88 21.01
C GLY A 84 -3.26 5.06 20.21
N GLU A 85 -3.91 5.59 19.18
CA GLU A 85 -4.93 4.90 18.39
C GLU A 85 -4.32 3.82 17.49
N VAL A 86 -4.65 2.58 17.83
CA VAL A 86 -4.25 1.40 17.06
C VAL A 86 -5.48 0.54 16.81
N TYR A 87 -5.65 0.10 15.58
CA TYR A 87 -6.64 -0.90 15.26
C TYR A 87 -6.05 -2.29 15.44
N VAL A 88 -6.72 -3.14 16.22
CA VAL A 88 -6.31 -4.53 16.43
C VAL A 88 -7.48 -5.48 16.17
N GLN A 89 -7.22 -6.56 15.42
CA GLN A 89 -8.06 -7.77 15.48
C GLN A 89 -7.24 -8.96 15.94
N THR A 90 -7.89 -9.84 16.68
CA THR A 90 -7.31 -11.10 17.12
C THR A 90 -7.89 -12.28 16.37
N ASN A 91 -7.06 -13.29 16.12
CA ASN A 91 -7.45 -14.60 15.60
C ASN A 91 -6.99 -15.67 16.60
N GLY A 92 -7.92 -16.46 17.12
CA GLY A 92 -7.61 -17.47 18.15
C GLY A 92 -6.96 -16.89 19.42
N GLY A 93 -7.30 -15.65 19.80
CA GLY A 93 -6.75 -14.97 20.97
C GLY A 93 -5.36 -14.36 20.78
N ARG A 94 -4.81 -14.35 19.55
CA ARG A 94 -3.54 -13.69 19.21
C ARG A 94 -3.78 -12.51 18.30
N ILE A 95 -3.01 -11.44 18.45
CA ILE A 95 -3.01 -10.29 17.54
C ILE A 95 -2.64 -10.78 16.14
N ALA A 96 -3.55 -10.58 15.17
CA ALA A 96 -3.41 -11.08 13.80
C ALA A 96 -3.51 -9.95 12.77
N VAL A 97 -4.22 -8.87 13.10
CA VAL A 97 -4.36 -7.68 12.24
C VAL A 97 -4.00 -6.46 13.06
N VAL A 98 -3.12 -5.62 12.51
CA VAL A 98 -2.78 -4.31 13.07
C VAL A 98 -2.97 -3.25 11.99
N GLY A 99 -3.65 -2.16 12.36
CA GLY A 99 -3.77 -0.96 11.54
C GLY A 99 -3.29 0.26 12.30
N LEU A 100 -2.33 0.98 11.72
CA LEU A 100 -1.76 2.23 12.22
C LEU A 100 -1.85 3.26 11.10
N GLY A 101 -2.28 4.48 11.46
CA GLY A 101 -2.43 5.59 10.51
C GLY A 101 -2.02 6.94 11.11
N ASP A 102 -1.08 6.91 12.06
CA ASP A 102 -0.66 8.08 12.81
C ASP A 102 0.66 8.65 12.23
N PRO A 103 0.75 9.96 11.96
CA PRO A 103 1.94 10.61 11.42
C PRO A 103 3.15 10.65 12.37
N ALA A 104 3.05 10.11 13.58
CA ALA A 104 4.12 9.98 14.55
C ALA A 104 4.69 8.55 14.65
N ILE A 105 4.18 7.58 13.88
CA ILE A 105 4.71 6.20 13.86
C ILE A 105 5.92 6.11 12.92
N GLU A 106 7.11 6.22 13.51
CA GLU A 106 8.39 6.07 12.81
C GLU A 106 9.04 4.69 13.06
N ASP A 107 9.02 4.24 14.32
CA ASP A 107 9.63 2.99 14.76
C ASP A 107 8.57 1.90 14.96
N VAL A 108 8.63 0.88 14.10
CA VAL A 108 7.73 -0.28 14.12
C VAL A 108 8.37 -1.53 14.73
N SER A 109 9.51 -1.39 15.41
CA SER A 109 10.17 -2.50 16.12
C SER A 109 9.27 -3.24 17.13
N PRO A 110 8.27 -2.61 17.79
CA PRO A 110 7.33 -3.34 18.64
C PRO A 110 6.47 -4.37 17.90
N LEU A 111 6.40 -4.33 16.57
CA LEU A 111 5.67 -5.33 15.76
C LEU A 111 6.51 -6.58 15.47
N ALA A 112 7.82 -6.54 15.75
CA ALA A 112 8.73 -7.63 15.41
C ALA A 112 8.29 -8.96 16.03
N GLY A 113 8.32 -10.03 15.23
CA GLY A 113 8.00 -11.38 15.68
C GLY A 113 6.52 -11.66 15.97
N LEU A 114 5.64 -10.65 15.91
CA LEU A 114 4.21 -10.86 16.06
C LEU A 114 3.66 -11.75 14.92
N PRO A 115 2.72 -12.67 15.20
CA PRO A 115 2.16 -13.58 14.21
C PRO A 115 1.10 -12.90 13.33
N LEU A 116 1.39 -11.70 12.83
CA LEU A 116 0.45 -10.90 12.05
C LEU A 116 0.19 -11.52 10.68
N GLU A 117 -1.08 -11.61 10.31
CA GLU A 117 -1.55 -11.95 8.97
C GLU A 117 -1.71 -10.69 8.10
N ARG A 118 -2.07 -9.56 8.73
CA ARG A 118 -2.24 -8.26 8.05
C ARG A 118 -1.65 -7.11 8.86
N LEU A 119 -0.95 -6.22 8.16
CA LEU A 119 -0.43 -4.98 8.71
C LEU A 119 -0.70 -3.82 7.75
N GLU A 120 -1.31 -2.76 8.25
CA GLU A 120 -1.54 -1.51 7.52
C GLU A 120 -0.83 -0.37 8.28
N LEU A 121 0.06 0.36 7.59
CA LEU A 121 0.82 1.49 8.13
C LEU A 121 0.57 2.79 7.32
N MET A 122 -0.64 2.96 6.80
CA MET A 122 -0.95 4.04 5.86
C MET A 122 -0.67 5.41 6.46
N GLY A 123 0.20 6.20 5.82
CA GLY A 123 0.52 7.57 6.26
C GLY A 123 1.48 7.65 7.46
N CYS A 124 1.95 6.52 7.99
CA CYS A 124 3.01 6.51 9.00
C CYS A 124 4.35 6.91 8.35
N PRO A 125 5.15 7.82 8.93
CA PRO A 125 6.46 8.21 8.40
C PRO A 125 7.54 7.12 8.49
N THR A 126 7.16 5.88 8.83
CA THR A 126 8.04 4.71 8.89
C THR A 126 8.89 4.58 7.62
N SER A 127 10.20 4.37 7.81
CA SER A 127 11.15 4.15 6.72
C SER A 127 11.90 2.82 6.82
N ASP A 128 12.14 2.35 8.05
CA ASP A 128 12.74 1.05 8.31
C ASP A 128 11.66 -0.01 8.58
N ILE A 129 11.59 -1.00 7.70
CA ILE A 129 10.71 -2.16 7.83
C ILE A 129 11.49 -3.45 8.10
N SER A 130 12.77 -3.37 8.45
CA SER A 130 13.57 -4.53 8.86
C SER A 130 12.97 -5.34 10.02
N PRO A 131 12.22 -4.75 10.99
CA PRO A 131 11.52 -5.52 12.01
C PRO A 131 10.46 -6.50 11.45
N LEU A 132 9.98 -6.27 10.22
CA LEU A 132 8.94 -7.09 9.60
C LEU A 132 9.48 -8.38 8.95
N LYS A 133 10.80 -8.51 8.88
CA LYS A 133 11.47 -9.59 8.14
C LYS A 133 11.04 -10.96 8.66
N GLY A 134 10.58 -11.82 7.75
CA GLY A 134 10.22 -13.20 8.04
C GLY A 134 8.86 -13.37 8.75
N MET A 135 8.12 -12.29 8.98
CA MET A 135 6.76 -12.38 9.52
C MET A 135 5.82 -13.10 8.54
N PRO A 136 4.76 -13.77 9.05
CA PRO A 136 3.82 -14.54 8.22
C PRO A 136 2.78 -13.66 7.49
N LEU A 137 3.10 -12.39 7.22
CA LEU A 137 2.19 -11.42 6.64
C LEU A 137 1.69 -11.87 5.26
N ARG A 138 0.37 -11.79 5.09
CA ARG A 138 -0.36 -12.06 3.84
C ARG A 138 -0.76 -10.77 3.15
N VAL A 139 -1.04 -9.72 3.93
CA VAL A 139 -1.44 -8.40 3.45
C VAL A 139 -0.56 -7.36 4.14
N LEU A 140 0.08 -6.51 3.35
CA LEU A 140 0.91 -5.42 3.86
C LEU A 140 0.62 -4.13 3.10
N GLY A 141 0.15 -3.11 3.81
CA GLY A 141 0.01 -1.76 3.28
C GLY A 141 1.03 -0.82 3.89
N LEU A 142 1.86 -0.23 3.03
CA LEU A 142 2.87 0.77 3.35
C LEU A 142 2.59 2.07 2.58
N GLU A 143 1.32 2.31 2.24
CA GLU A 143 0.93 3.47 1.46
C GLU A 143 1.29 4.78 2.18
N GLN A 144 1.83 5.75 1.44
CA GLN A 144 2.24 7.05 1.99
C GLN A 144 3.28 6.98 3.12
N THR A 145 4.06 5.90 3.20
CA THR A 145 5.20 5.79 4.12
C THR A 145 6.48 6.35 3.52
N ALA A 146 7.53 6.49 4.35
CA ALA A 146 8.86 6.92 3.91
C ALA A 146 9.74 5.75 3.42
N VAL A 147 9.18 4.55 3.27
CA VAL A 147 9.90 3.33 2.86
C VAL A 147 10.54 3.50 1.49
N ARG A 148 11.76 2.97 1.38
CA ARG A 148 12.52 2.88 0.13
C ARG A 148 13.14 1.50 -0.05
N ASP A 149 13.78 0.96 0.99
CA ASP A 149 14.32 -0.39 0.96
C ASP A 149 13.25 -1.40 1.38
N ILE A 150 12.95 -2.35 0.50
CA ILE A 150 12.01 -3.44 0.75
C ILE A 150 12.70 -4.80 0.84
N SER A 151 14.01 -4.84 1.08
CA SER A 151 14.80 -6.07 1.21
C SER A 151 14.26 -7.03 2.29
N ALA A 152 13.65 -6.49 3.36
CA ALA A 152 12.97 -7.24 4.41
C ALA A 152 11.81 -8.12 3.88
N LEU A 153 11.21 -7.76 2.73
CA LEU A 153 10.06 -8.46 2.14
C LEU A 153 10.45 -9.74 1.38
N LYS A 154 11.73 -9.97 1.16
CA LYS A 154 12.23 -11.09 0.36
C LYS A 154 11.78 -12.44 0.94
N GLY A 155 11.06 -13.21 0.13
CA GLY A 155 10.59 -14.56 0.49
C GLY A 155 9.40 -14.59 1.44
N MET A 156 8.80 -13.44 1.77
CA MET A 156 7.58 -13.40 2.58
C MET A 156 6.36 -13.91 1.79
N PRO A 157 5.36 -14.51 2.47
CA PRO A 157 4.19 -15.11 1.83
C PRO A 157 3.11 -14.07 1.44
N LEU A 158 3.52 -12.86 1.06
CA LEU A 158 2.63 -11.74 0.75
C LEU A 158 1.77 -12.06 -0.47
N VAL A 159 0.48 -11.75 -0.36
CA VAL A 159 -0.50 -11.89 -1.45
C VAL A 159 -1.06 -10.55 -1.90
N VAL A 160 -1.16 -9.59 -0.98
CA VAL A 160 -1.49 -8.20 -1.30
C VAL A 160 -0.40 -7.31 -0.73
N LEU A 161 0.18 -6.46 -1.58
CA LEU A 161 1.18 -5.48 -1.18
C LEU A 161 0.85 -4.10 -1.77
N SER A 162 0.71 -3.10 -0.91
CA SER A 162 0.64 -1.70 -1.31
C SER A 162 1.89 -0.95 -0.90
N LEU A 163 2.58 -0.39 -1.89
CA LEU A 163 3.72 0.51 -1.76
C LEU A 163 3.42 1.87 -2.39
N SER A 164 2.14 2.18 -2.62
CA SER A 164 1.73 3.42 -3.26
C SER A 164 2.24 4.65 -2.50
N HIS A 165 2.66 5.69 -3.21
CA HIS A 165 3.19 6.92 -2.65
C HIS A 165 4.46 6.75 -1.78
N THR A 166 5.20 5.66 -1.95
CA THR A 166 6.51 5.46 -1.32
C THR A 166 7.65 5.91 -2.24
N ARG A 167 8.90 5.81 -1.77
CA ARG A 167 10.10 6.16 -2.56
C ARG A 167 10.79 4.95 -3.17
N VAL A 168 10.15 3.78 -3.15
CA VAL A 168 10.68 2.52 -3.69
C VAL A 168 10.99 2.66 -5.19
N ASP A 169 12.21 2.28 -5.57
CA ASP A 169 12.72 2.24 -6.94
C ASP A 169 13.12 0.80 -7.34
N ASP A 170 13.63 0.01 -6.40
CA ASP A 170 13.98 -1.40 -6.60
C ASP A 170 12.91 -2.35 -6.02
N ILE A 171 12.33 -3.18 -6.90
CA ILE A 171 11.38 -4.24 -6.56
C ILE A 171 11.96 -5.66 -6.68
N SER A 172 13.28 -5.80 -6.83
CA SER A 172 13.97 -7.09 -6.90
C SER A 172 13.67 -8.04 -5.72
N PRO A 173 13.41 -7.58 -4.47
CA PRO A 173 13.01 -8.47 -3.38
C PRO A 173 11.68 -9.19 -3.59
N LEU A 174 10.83 -8.71 -4.50
CA LEU A 174 9.52 -9.30 -4.81
C LEU A 174 9.58 -10.44 -5.85
N ALA A 175 10.76 -10.71 -6.42
CA ALA A 175 10.92 -11.74 -7.44
C ALA A 175 10.43 -13.11 -6.94
N GLY A 176 9.46 -13.69 -7.65
CA GLY A 176 8.87 -14.98 -7.30
C GLY A 176 7.91 -14.96 -6.10
N ALA A 177 7.58 -13.79 -5.54
CA ALA A 177 6.60 -13.68 -4.46
C ALA A 177 5.21 -14.17 -4.93
N PRO A 178 4.39 -14.76 -4.05
CA PRO A 178 3.07 -15.29 -4.39
C PRO A 178 1.99 -14.19 -4.50
N LEU A 179 2.36 -12.96 -4.87
CA LEU A 179 1.46 -11.82 -4.95
C LEU A 179 0.32 -12.05 -5.95
N GLU A 180 -0.89 -11.69 -5.54
CA GLU A 180 -2.07 -11.61 -6.40
C GLU A 180 -2.38 -10.14 -6.75
N GLU A 181 -2.08 -9.21 -5.85
CA GLU A 181 -2.31 -7.78 -6.02
C GLU A 181 -1.09 -6.97 -5.60
N LEU A 182 -0.63 -6.07 -6.49
CA LEU A 182 0.50 -5.19 -6.25
C LEU A 182 0.17 -3.76 -6.65
N TYR A 183 0.31 -2.85 -5.70
CA TYR A 183 0.08 -1.42 -5.88
C TYR A 183 1.39 -0.64 -5.74
N LEU A 184 1.79 0.01 -6.83
CA LEU A 184 3.03 0.78 -6.97
C LEU A 184 2.73 2.21 -7.46
N VAL A 185 1.55 2.74 -7.14
CA VAL A 185 1.14 4.07 -7.62
C VAL A 185 2.12 5.14 -7.11
N ARG A 186 2.57 6.03 -7.99
CA ARG A 186 3.50 7.13 -7.67
C ARG A 186 4.77 6.65 -6.94
N THR A 187 5.30 5.52 -7.36
CA THR A 187 6.62 5.05 -6.92
C THR A 187 7.69 5.49 -7.92
N LYS A 188 8.95 5.13 -7.65
CA LYS A 188 10.08 5.42 -8.55
C LYS A 188 10.48 4.22 -9.40
N VAL A 189 9.66 3.18 -9.43
CA VAL A 189 9.93 1.92 -10.14
C VAL A 189 10.00 2.16 -11.64
N THR A 190 11.11 1.73 -12.24
CA THR A 190 11.35 1.75 -13.69
C THR A 190 11.50 0.35 -14.27
N ASP A 191 12.13 -0.56 -13.53
CA ASP A 191 12.38 -1.94 -13.96
C ASP A 191 11.28 -2.88 -13.44
N LEU A 192 10.59 -3.54 -14.36
CA LEU A 192 9.55 -4.53 -14.06
C LEU A 192 10.06 -5.97 -14.20
N SER A 193 11.35 -6.19 -14.48
CA SER A 193 11.94 -7.53 -14.62
C SER A 193 11.66 -8.47 -13.44
N PRO A 194 11.59 -8.01 -12.17
CA PRO A 194 11.25 -8.89 -11.05
C PRO A 194 9.84 -9.47 -11.10
N LEU A 195 8.93 -8.89 -11.88
CA LEU A 195 7.55 -9.35 -12.03
C LEU A 195 7.40 -10.47 -13.08
N ALA A 196 8.45 -10.74 -13.85
CA ALA A 196 8.39 -11.76 -14.91
C ALA A 196 8.04 -13.14 -14.34
N GLY A 197 7.05 -13.80 -14.95
CA GLY A 197 6.64 -15.15 -14.57
C GLY A 197 5.88 -15.27 -13.24
N MET A 198 5.45 -14.16 -12.62
CA MET A 198 4.60 -14.20 -11.42
C MET A 198 3.22 -14.81 -11.72
N LYS A 199 3.08 -16.12 -11.51
CA LYS A 199 1.91 -16.92 -11.92
C LYS A 199 0.61 -16.55 -11.22
N HIS A 200 0.69 -15.87 -10.08
CA HIS A 200 -0.45 -15.52 -9.24
C HIS A 200 -0.87 -14.06 -9.36
N LEU A 201 -0.04 -13.17 -9.95
CA LEU A 201 -0.35 -11.75 -10.02
C LEU A 201 -1.52 -11.51 -10.99
N ARG A 202 -2.59 -10.89 -10.49
CA ARG A 202 -3.84 -10.59 -11.23
C ARG A 202 -4.09 -9.09 -11.37
N SER A 203 -3.63 -8.29 -10.41
CA SER A 203 -3.83 -6.85 -10.39
C SER A 203 -2.50 -6.14 -10.19
N LEU A 204 -2.15 -5.24 -11.12
CA LEU A 204 -0.95 -4.42 -11.04
C LEU A 204 -1.29 -2.95 -11.30
N TRP A 205 -0.91 -2.08 -10.37
CA TRP A 205 -1.16 -0.65 -10.44
C TRP A 205 0.14 0.13 -10.44
N LEU A 206 0.42 0.82 -11.55
CA LEU A 206 1.66 1.57 -11.80
C LEU A 206 1.40 3.05 -12.09
N ASN A 207 0.23 3.59 -11.74
CA ASN A 207 -0.11 4.97 -12.11
C ASN A 207 0.99 5.95 -11.68
N ASP A 208 1.32 6.88 -12.56
CA ASP A 208 2.30 7.95 -12.39
C ASP A 208 3.66 7.45 -11.87
N SER A 209 4.06 6.25 -12.30
CA SER A 209 5.38 5.68 -12.09
C SER A 209 6.20 5.73 -13.40
N PRO A 210 7.53 5.89 -13.33
CA PRO A 210 8.36 6.16 -14.50
C PRO A 210 8.63 4.94 -15.39
N ALA A 211 7.98 3.79 -15.16
CA ALA A 211 8.11 2.59 -15.97
C ALA A 211 7.75 2.86 -17.45
N SER A 212 8.52 2.26 -18.36
CA SER A 212 8.34 2.39 -19.81
C SER A 212 8.30 1.06 -20.55
N ASP A 213 9.05 0.05 -20.06
CA ASP A 213 9.08 -1.28 -20.64
C ASP A 213 8.18 -2.24 -19.85
N ILE A 214 7.16 -2.77 -20.52
CA ILE A 214 6.23 -3.77 -19.96
C ILE A 214 6.47 -5.18 -20.52
N THR A 215 7.56 -5.42 -21.25
CA THR A 215 7.94 -6.75 -21.75
C THR A 215 7.94 -7.82 -20.64
N PRO A 216 8.41 -7.56 -19.41
CA PRO A 216 8.33 -8.53 -18.31
C PRO A 216 6.91 -9.02 -18.00
N LEU A 217 5.87 -8.24 -18.33
CA LEU A 217 4.48 -8.57 -18.05
C LEU A 217 3.87 -9.57 -19.06
N ALA A 218 4.57 -9.88 -20.17
CA ALA A 218 4.02 -10.67 -21.28
C ALA A 218 3.57 -12.10 -20.91
N THR A 219 4.00 -12.63 -19.77
CA THR A 219 3.60 -13.94 -19.26
C THR A 219 2.87 -13.88 -17.93
N VAL A 220 2.63 -12.67 -17.40
CA VAL A 220 1.95 -12.46 -16.14
C VAL A 220 0.45 -12.45 -16.41
N PRO A 221 -0.35 -13.33 -15.79
CA PRO A 221 -1.78 -13.51 -16.08
C PRO A 221 -2.65 -12.38 -15.47
N LEU A 222 -2.30 -11.13 -15.77
CA LEU A 222 -3.00 -9.94 -15.30
C LEU A 222 -4.43 -9.90 -15.84
N VAL A 223 -5.35 -9.57 -14.94
CA VAL A 223 -6.76 -9.30 -15.22
C VAL A 223 -7.02 -7.79 -15.18
N SER A 224 -6.27 -7.06 -14.35
CA SER A 224 -6.38 -5.62 -14.18
C SER A 224 -4.98 -4.99 -14.23
N LEU A 225 -4.80 -4.04 -15.14
CA LEU A 225 -3.55 -3.31 -15.29
C LEU A 225 -3.82 -1.83 -15.43
N THR A 226 -3.16 -1.01 -14.62
CA THR A 226 -3.13 0.43 -14.83
C THR A 226 -1.70 0.93 -14.99
N LEU A 227 -1.51 1.66 -16.07
CA LEU A 227 -0.28 2.28 -16.56
C LEU A 227 -0.50 3.79 -16.77
N ALA A 228 -1.53 4.36 -16.13
CA ALA A 228 -1.86 5.76 -16.33
C ALA A 228 -0.69 6.67 -15.93
N GLY A 229 -0.36 7.69 -16.71
CA GLY A 229 0.76 8.59 -16.40
C GLY A 229 2.16 7.94 -16.40
N THR A 230 2.29 6.73 -16.94
CA THR A 230 3.60 6.08 -17.14
C THR A 230 4.22 6.50 -18.46
N LYS A 231 5.46 6.03 -18.73
CA LYS A 231 6.17 6.28 -19.99
C LYS A 231 5.98 5.16 -21.01
N VAL A 232 5.00 4.29 -20.81
CA VAL A 232 4.72 3.16 -21.71
C VAL A 232 4.14 3.68 -23.02
N SER A 233 4.66 3.16 -24.13
CA SER A 233 4.17 3.44 -25.49
C SER A 233 3.83 2.18 -26.28
N ASP A 234 4.55 1.07 -26.04
CA ASP A 234 4.30 -0.21 -26.69
C ASP A 234 3.38 -1.12 -25.84
N LEU A 235 2.24 -1.49 -26.41
CA LEU A 235 1.26 -2.42 -25.82
C LEU A 235 1.38 -3.85 -26.36
N SER A 236 2.31 -4.13 -27.28
CA SER A 236 2.53 -5.46 -27.85
C SER A 236 2.76 -6.57 -26.79
N PRO A 237 3.41 -6.31 -25.64
CA PRO A 237 3.58 -7.33 -24.60
C PRO A 237 2.27 -7.80 -23.97
N LEU A 238 1.17 -7.07 -24.10
CA LEU A 238 -0.13 -7.47 -23.54
C LEU A 238 -0.85 -8.54 -24.37
N LYS A 239 -0.31 -8.89 -25.55
CA LYS A 239 -0.93 -9.86 -26.45
C LYS A 239 -1.13 -11.22 -25.77
N GLY A 240 -2.37 -11.71 -25.79
CA GLY A 240 -2.72 -13.03 -25.26
C GLY A 240 -2.93 -13.08 -23.73
N LEU A 241 -2.78 -11.95 -23.02
CA LEU A 241 -3.10 -11.88 -21.60
C LEU A 241 -4.62 -11.93 -21.38
N PRO A 242 -5.09 -12.50 -20.25
CA PRO A 242 -6.52 -12.57 -19.90
C PRO A 242 -7.04 -11.21 -19.37
N LEU A 243 -6.51 -10.10 -19.87
CA LEU A 243 -6.76 -8.77 -19.36
C LEU A 243 -8.21 -8.36 -19.59
N ARG A 244 -8.84 -7.82 -18.55
CA ARG A 244 -10.24 -7.35 -18.57
C ARG A 244 -10.35 -5.86 -18.30
N ARG A 245 -9.39 -5.27 -17.59
CA ARG A 245 -9.39 -3.83 -17.30
C ARG A 245 -8.01 -3.26 -17.62
N LEU A 246 -7.99 -2.25 -18.49
CA LEU A 246 -6.78 -1.55 -18.88
C LEU A 246 -6.98 -0.04 -18.72
N HIS A 247 -6.05 0.60 -18.02
CA HIS A 247 -5.99 2.05 -17.89
C HIS A 247 -4.62 2.54 -18.37
N ILE A 248 -4.60 3.31 -19.46
CA ILE A 248 -3.41 3.84 -20.14
C ILE A 248 -3.52 5.36 -20.39
N ALA A 249 -4.43 6.06 -19.72
CA ALA A 249 -4.56 7.50 -19.89
C ALA A 249 -3.29 8.21 -19.41
N ARG A 250 -2.89 9.30 -20.07
CA ARG A 250 -1.62 10.02 -19.85
C ARG A 250 -0.35 9.17 -20.03
N SER A 251 -0.44 7.99 -20.63
CA SER A 251 0.76 7.29 -21.10
C SER A 251 1.25 7.87 -22.42
N GLU A 252 2.30 7.28 -23.00
CA GLU A 252 2.84 7.62 -24.32
C GLU A 252 2.32 6.69 -25.43
N VAL A 253 1.22 5.97 -25.17
CA VAL A 253 0.57 5.10 -26.17
C VAL A 253 -0.13 5.96 -27.23
N THR A 254 0.22 5.71 -28.50
CA THR A 254 -0.42 6.30 -29.68
C THR A 254 -1.07 5.26 -30.61
N ASP A 255 -0.78 3.97 -30.43
CA ASP A 255 -1.32 2.88 -31.23
C ASP A 255 -2.10 1.87 -30.37
N LEU A 256 -3.37 1.67 -30.71
CA LEU A 256 -4.26 0.71 -30.04
C LEU A 256 -4.40 -0.61 -30.80
N ALA A 257 -3.71 -0.82 -31.92
CA ALA A 257 -3.73 -2.09 -32.66
C ALA A 257 -3.39 -3.32 -31.79
N PRO A 258 -2.45 -3.23 -30.82
CA PRO A 258 -2.20 -4.34 -29.89
C PRO A 258 -3.40 -4.74 -29.00
N LEU A 259 -4.45 -3.93 -28.92
CA LEU A 259 -5.67 -4.27 -28.19
C LEU A 259 -6.60 -5.21 -28.97
N GLY A 260 -6.39 -5.41 -30.28
CA GLY A 260 -7.30 -6.14 -31.16
C GLY A 260 -7.57 -7.61 -30.78
N TRP A 261 -6.72 -8.22 -29.95
CA TRP A 261 -6.85 -9.59 -29.44
C TRP A 261 -7.41 -9.66 -28.00
N LEU A 262 -7.57 -8.52 -27.33
CA LEU A 262 -8.06 -8.45 -25.96
C LEU A 262 -9.58 -8.35 -25.91
N GLN A 263 -10.15 -8.76 -24.78
CA GLN A 263 -11.58 -8.67 -24.49
C GLN A 263 -11.76 -7.88 -23.19
N LEU A 264 -11.50 -6.58 -23.26
CA LEU A 264 -11.59 -5.69 -22.11
C LEU A 264 -13.06 -5.41 -21.77
N ASP A 265 -13.39 -5.46 -20.49
CA ASP A 265 -14.63 -4.91 -19.94
C ASP A 265 -14.51 -3.40 -19.74
N ARG A 266 -13.29 -2.92 -19.42
CA ARG A 266 -12.98 -1.51 -19.16
C ARG A 266 -11.71 -1.05 -19.89
N LEU A 267 -11.80 0.07 -20.59
CA LEU A 267 -10.66 0.76 -21.22
C LEU A 267 -10.67 2.24 -20.85
N VAL A 268 -9.59 2.72 -20.24
CA VAL A 268 -9.40 4.15 -19.95
C VAL A 268 -8.14 4.62 -20.67
N PHE A 269 -8.24 5.62 -21.53
CA PHE A 269 -7.13 6.06 -22.40
C PHE A 269 -7.26 7.54 -22.75
N THR A 270 -6.24 8.13 -23.37
CA THR A 270 -6.26 9.53 -23.82
C THR A 270 -6.54 9.60 -25.32
N PRO A 271 -7.79 9.89 -25.76
CA PRO A 271 -8.17 9.68 -27.15
C PRO A 271 -7.44 10.62 -28.13
N GLY A 272 -7.14 11.85 -27.71
CA GLY A 272 -6.41 12.82 -28.52
C GLY A 272 -4.94 12.47 -28.80
N LYS A 273 -4.38 11.46 -28.11
CA LYS A 273 -3.03 10.92 -28.41
C LYS A 273 -3.04 9.78 -29.42
N ILE A 274 -4.20 9.22 -29.76
CA ILE A 274 -4.26 8.00 -30.57
C ILE A 274 -4.16 8.34 -32.06
N GLU A 275 -3.12 7.81 -32.69
CA GLU A 275 -2.80 7.97 -34.11
C GLU A 275 -3.23 6.75 -34.94
N ALA A 276 -3.30 5.56 -34.32
CA ALA A 276 -3.65 4.31 -34.98
C ALA A 276 -4.46 3.35 -34.07
N GLY A 277 -5.20 2.44 -34.70
CA GLY A 277 -5.84 1.32 -34.01
C GLY A 277 -7.12 1.66 -33.24
N ILE A 278 -7.68 2.86 -33.39
CA ILE A 278 -8.90 3.29 -32.66
C ILE A 278 -10.10 2.37 -32.94
N GLU A 279 -10.17 1.80 -34.14
CA GLU A 279 -11.19 0.84 -34.56
C GLU A 279 -11.16 -0.45 -33.73
N HIS A 280 -10.02 -0.85 -33.18
CA HIS A 280 -9.93 -2.01 -32.30
C HIS A 280 -10.64 -1.76 -30.97
N ALA A 281 -10.52 -0.56 -30.40
CA ALA A 281 -11.28 -0.15 -29.23
C ALA A 281 -12.78 -0.01 -29.57
N ARG A 282 -13.12 0.61 -30.71
CA ARG A 282 -14.52 0.84 -31.13
C ARG A 282 -15.28 -0.47 -31.38
N ASN A 283 -14.63 -1.47 -31.96
CA ASN A 283 -15.25 -2.75 -32.30
C ASN A 283 -15.24 -3.78 -31.15
N MET A 284 -14.71 -3.42 -29.98
CA MET A 284 -14.57 -4.32 -28.84
C MET A 284 -15.91 -4.59 -28.15
N ARG A 285 -16.58 -5.68 -28.52
CA ARG A 285 -17.93 -6.03 -28.03
C ARG A 285 -18.02 -6.34 -26.53
N ALA A 286 -16.91 -6.74 -25.92
CA ALA A 286 -16.86 -7.01 -24.48
C ALA A 286 -16.86 -5.74 -23.62
N LEU A 287 -16.56 -4.59 -24.23
CA LEU A 287 -16.37 -3.32 -23.52
C LEU A 287 -17.69 -2.83 -22.94
N ARG A 288 -17.68 -2.51 -21.66
CA ARG A 288 -18.85 -2.00 -20.90
C ARG A 288 -18.60 -0.60 -20.36
N GLU A 289 -17.33 -0.27 -20.19
CA GLU A 289 -16.87 0.93 -19.51
C GLU A 289 -15.71 1.51 -20.30
N ILE A 290 -15.85 2.75 -20.73
CA ILE A 290 -14.79 3.48 -21.43
C ILE A 290 -14.76 4.92 -20.94
N GLY A 291 -13.58 5.51 -20.89
CA GLY A 291 -13.41 6.87 -20.39
C GLY A 291 -11.99 7.38 -20.58
N THR A 292 -11.74 8.56 -20.02
CA THR A 292 -10.44 9.24 -20.08
C THR A 292 -9.78 9.40 -18.70
N ALA A 293 -10.51 9.19 -17.61
CA ALA A 293 -10.01 9.24 -16.24
C ALA A 293 -10.70 8.22 -15.32
N PHE A 294 -9.93 7.61 -14.41
CA PHE A 294 -10.44 6.68 -13.41
C PHE A 294 -9.52 6.58 -12.18
N GLY A 295 -10.11 6.76 -10.98
CA GLY A 295 -9.38 6.58 -9.72
C GLY A 295 -8.35 7.69 -9.44
N GLU A 296 -8.60 8.90 -9.97
CA GLU A 296 -7.71 10.06 -9.93
C GLU A 296 -8.37 11.25 -9.21
N GLU A 297 -9.36 10.97 -8.36
CA GLU A 297 -10.14 11.99 -7.65
C GLU A 297 -9.24 12.82 -6.72
N SER A 298 -8.21 12.21 -6.14
CA SER A 298 -7.20 12.90 -5.32
C SER A 298 -6.35 13.92 -6.12
N GLU A 299 -6.43 13.88 -7.45
CA GLU A 299 -5.79 14.83 -8.37
C GLU A 299 -6.76 15.87 -8.91
N GLY A 300 -8.00 15.89 -8.40
CA GLY A 300 -9.06 16.77 -8.89
C GLY A 300 -9.67 16.34 -10.23
N ARG A 301 -9.35 15.14 -10.73
CA ARG A 301 -9.96 14.58 -11.94
C ARG A 301 -11.03 13.56 -11.58
N GLN A 302 -12.27 13.98 -11.77
CA GLN A 302 -13.41 13.09 -11.60
C GLN A 302 -13.36 11.97 -12.64
N SER A 303 -13.59 10.73 -12.21
CA SER A 303 -13.77 9.64 -13.15
C SER A 303 -14.95 9.93 -14.11
N ASP A 304 -14.71 9.72 -15.39
CA ASP A 304 -15.67 9.95 -16.48
C ASP A 304 -16.06 8.64 -17.19
N ILE A 305 -15.78 7.49 -16.58
CA ILE A 305 -16.11 6.20 -17.14
C ILE A 305 -17.62 6.11 -17.35
N GLY A 306 -18.02 5.69 -18.56
CA GLY A 306 -19.40 5.42 -18.90
C GLY A 306 -19.56 4.35 -19.98
N PRO A 307 -20.80 4.18 -20.47
CA PRO A 307 -21.09 3.24 -21.55
C PRO A 307 -20.36 3.62 -22.86
N PRO A 308 -19.91 2.64 -23.66
CA PRO A 308 -19.23 2.89 -24.92
C PRO A 308 -20.00 3.75 -25.90
N GLU A 309 -21.33 3.62 -25.95
CA GLU A 309 -22.19 4.35 -26.88
C GLU A 309 -22.06 5.86 -26.65
N VAL A 310 -22.16 6.29 -25.39
CA VAL A 310 -22.05 7.70 -24.99
C VAL A 310 -20.65 8.24 -25.29
N PHE A 311 -19.62 7.45 -25.04
CA PHE A 311 -18.25 7.86 -25.33
C PHE A 311 -18.00 8.03 -26.83
N TRP A 312 -18.45 7.09 -27.66
CA TRP A 312 -18.25 7.15 -29.10
C TRP A 312 -19.04 8.28 -29.76
N GLU A 313 -20.25 8.59 -29.27
CA GLU A 313 -20.99 9.80 -29.67
C GLU A 313 -20.18 11.07 -29.39
N GLN A 314 -19.57 11.19 -28.20
CA GLN A 314 -18.73 12.33 -27.85
C GLN A 314 -17.44 12.39 -28.69
N TYR A 315 -16.85 11.23 -28.98
CA TYR A 315 -15.66 11.12 -29.82
C TYR A 315 -15.96 11.59 -31.26
N ASP A 316 -17.06 11.12 -31.85
CA ASP A 316 -17.48 11.49 -33.20
C ASP A 316 -17.89 12.96 -33.30
N ALA A 317 -18.42 13.53 -32.22
CA ALA A 317 -18.66 14.97 -32.07
C ALA A 317 -17.38 15.81 -31.90
N GLY A 318 -16.20 15.18 -31.80
CA GLY A 318 -14.91 15.87 -31.71
C GLY A 318 -14.54 16.38 -30.32
N LYS A 319 -15.19 15.89 -29.24
CA LYS A 319 -14.93 16.33 -27.86
C LYS A 319 -13.48 16.13 -27.41
N PHE A 320 -12.78 15.15 -27.98
CA PHE A 320 -11.42 14.75 -27.57
C PHE A 320 -10.32 15.15 -28.57
N LYS A 321 -10.64 16.02 -29.54
CA LYS A 321 -9.68 16.56 -30.52
C LYS A 321 -9.00 17.83 -30.02
#